data_AF-A0A9W6TDS2-F1
#
_entry.id   AF-A0A9W6TDS2-F1
#
_cell.length_a   1.000
_cell.length_b   1.000
_cell.length_c   1.000
_cell.angle_alpha   90.00
_cell.angle_beta   90.00
_cell.angle_gamma   90.00
#
_symmetry.space_group_name_H-M   'P 1'
#
loop_
_entity.id
_entity.type
_entity.pdbx_description
1 polymer ?
#
loop_
_entity_poly.entity_id
_entity_poly.type
_entity_poly.pdbx_seq_one_letter_code
_entity_poly.pdbx_strand_id
1 'polypeptide(L)'
;MPIECDEPDAYTVQCVGRTTLRISRDTIKHFFQPLLADEEMVQRLVGKTYDFPFVSRFHFNLSGRVFKLEPRAELASGLFDLVVDPFSTVRMLGASKLTDDGCLHAYSAQDAPSAASKPVEVL
;
A
#
# COMPACT_ATOMS: atom_id res chain seq x y z
N MET A 1 -7.63 -29.17 0.15
CA MET A 1 -6.52 -28.95 1.09
C MET A 1 -6.78 -27.63 1.82
N PRO A 2 -7.27 -27.64 3.07
CA PRO A 2 -7.36 -26.41 3.85
C PRO A 2 -5.96 -26.03 4.34
N ILE A 3 -5.62 -24.76 4.22
CA ILE A 3 -4.38 -24.20 4.76
C ILE A 3 -4.56 -24.16 6.29
N GLU A 4 -3.69 -24.86 7.02
CA GLU A 4 -3.65 -24.86 8.49
C GLU A 4 -3.41 -23.42 8.98
N CYS A 5 -4.37 -22.91 9.75
CA CYS A 5 -4.30 -21.61 10.39
C CYS A 5 -3.76 -21.85 11.81
N ASP A 6 -2.44 -21.85 11.94
CA ASP A 6 -1.75 -22.26 13.16
C ASP A 6 -1.64 -21.12 14.21
N GLU A 7 -2.70 -20.33 14.37
CA GLU A 7 -2.96 -19.57 15.60
C GLU A 7 -4.49 -19.52 15.85
N PRO A 8 -5.01 -20.30 16.82
CA PRO A 8 -6.46 -20.49 17.01
C PRO A 8 -7.24 -19.27 17.57
N ASP A 9 -6.59 -18.11 17.74
CA ASP A 9 -7.09 -17.00 18.58
C ASP A 9 -7.05 -15.61 17.90
N ALA A 10 -7.16 -15.57 16.57
CA ALA A 10 -7.20 -14.32 15.80
C ALA A 10 -8.44 -14.24 14.90
N TYR A 11 -9.07 -13.07 14.84
CA TYR A 11 -10.14 -12.79 13.88
C TYR A 11 -9.69 -11.76 12.85
N THR A 12 -10.08 -11.99 11.59
CA THR A 12 -9.73 -11.12 10.47
C THR A 12 -10.94 -10.31 10.05
N VAL A 13 -10.80 -8.99 10.00
CA VAL A 13 -11.81 -8.07 9.47
C VAL A 13 -11.32 -7.54 8.12
N GLN A 14 -12.15 -7.70 7.10
CA GLN A 14 -11.88 -7.15 5.78
C GLN A 14 -12.65 -5.85 5.58
N CYS A 15 -11.92 -4.79 5.25
CA CYS A 15 -12.47 -3.52 4.79
C CYS A 15 -12.26 -3.42 3.28
N VAL A 16 -13.34 -3.17 2.53
CA VAL A 16 -13.30 -2.93 1.09
C VAL A 16 -13.87 -1.55 0.84
N GLY A 17 -13.21 -0.77 0.00
CA GLY A 17 -13.67 0.58 -0.30
C GLY A 17 -13.04 1.15 -1.55
N ARG A 18 -13.41 2.40 -1.83
CA ARG A 18 -12.75 3.26 -2.82
C ARG A 18 -12.22 4.48 -2.09
N THR A 19 -11.06 4.95 -2.51
CA THR A 19 -10.46 6.17 -1.95
C THR A 19 -10.13 7.14 -3.07
N THR A 20 -10.21 8.43 -2.75
CA THR A 20 -9.85 9.54 -3.63
C THR A 20 -8.65 10.24 -3.00
N LEU A 21 -7.52 10.23 -3.69
CA LEU A 21 -6.31 10.92 -3.23
C LEU A 21 -5.93 12.03 -4.20
N ARG A 22 -5.31 13.09 -3.68
CA ARG A 22 -4.72 14.18 -4.48
C ARG A 22 -3.20 14.05 -4.46
N ILE A 23 -2.58 14.08 -5.64
CA ILE A 23 -1.12 14.00 -5.77
C ILE A 23 -0.47 15.27 -5.21
N SER A 24 0.41 15.10 -4.24
CA SER A 24 1.36 16.14 -3.84
C SER A 24 2.75 15.85 -4.40
N ARG A 25 3.64 16.84 -4.37
CA ARG A 25 5.06 16.62 -4.69
C ARG A 25 5.69 15.61 -3.74
N ASP A 26 5.28 15.58 -2.47
CA ASP A 26 5.75 14.60 -1.51
C ASP A 26 5.28 13.19 -1.87
N THR A 27 4.06 13.00 -2.39
CA THR A 27 3.62 11.69 -2.90
C THR A 27 4.58 11.19 -3.98
N ILE A 28 4.95 12.04 -4.94
CA ILE A 28 5.89 11.69 -6.01
C ILE A 28 7.26 11.34 -5.42
N LYS A 29 7.75 12.14 -4.47
CA LYS A 29 9.05 11.94 -3.82
C LYS A 29 9.16 10.60 -3.08
N HIS A 30 8.08 10.08 -2.52
CA HIS A 30 8.13 8.85 -1.72
C HIS A 30 7.72 7.60 -2.50
N PHE A 31 6.79 7.73 -3.46
CA PHE A 31 6.16 6.58 -4.15
C PHE A 31 6.53 6.46 -5.62
N PHE A 32 7.00 7.55 -6.25
CA PHE A 32 7.29 7.62 -7.68
C PHE A 32 8.63 8.31 -7.93
N GLN A 33 9.66 7.95 -7.15
CA GLN A 33 10.97 8.63 -7.14
C GLN A 33 11.58 8.88 -8.53
N PRO A 34 11.55 7.93 -9.48
CA PRO A 34 12.11 8.14 -10.82
C PRO A 34 11.41 9.26 -11.60
N LEU A 35 10.17 9.61 -11.28
CA LEU A 35 9.46 10.75 -11.90
C LEU A 35 10.03 12.10 -11.48
N LEU A 36 10.79 12.19 -10.39
CA LEU A 36 11.42 13.45 -9.96
C LEU A 36 12.42 14.00 -10.98
N ALA A 37 12.94 13.17 -11.87
CA ALA A 37 13.83 13.60 -12.95
C ALA A 37 13.08 14.32 -14.09
N ASP A 38 11.75 14.16 -14.17
CA ASP A 38 10.89 14.76 -15.19
C ASP A 38 9.99 15.83 -14.55
N GLU A 39 10.56 17.02 -14.36
CA GLU A 39 9.89 18.13 -13.66
C GLU A 39 8.62 18.60 -14.39
N GLU A 40 8.57 18.49 -15.72
CA GLU A 40 7.35 18.80 -16.49
C GLU A 40 6.22 17.84 -16.13
N MET A 41 6.50 16.54 -16.04
CA MET A 41 5.53 15.54 -15.61
C MET A 41 5.12 15.73 -14.15
N VAL A 42 6.06 16.07 -13.26
CA VAL A 42 5.75 16.38 -11.86
C VAL A 42 4.75 17.54 -11.77
N GLN A 43 4.98 18.63 -12.48
CA GLN A 43 4.09 19.80 -12.47
C GLN A 43 2.69 19.47 -13.01
N ARG A 44 2.58 18.60 -14.01
CA ARG A 44 1.28 18.16 -14.55
C ARG A 44 0.49 17.28 -13.57
N LEU A 45 1.18 16.49 -12.76
CA LEU A 45 0.57 15.53 -11.83
C LEU A 45 0.17 16.17 -10.50
N VAL A 46 0.96 17.13 -9.99
CA VAL A 46 0.66 17.77 -8.70
C VAL A 46 -0.70 18.46 -8.74
N GLY A 47 -1.53 18.18 -7.73
CA GLY A 47 -2.88 18.70 -7.60
C GLY A 47 -3.96 17.86 -8.30
N LYS A 48 -3.60 16.88 -9.14
CA LYS A 48 -4.56 15.95 -9.74
C LYS A 48 -5.08 14.97 -8.71
N THR A 49 -6.35 14.60 -8.84
CA THR A 49 -7.01 13.59 -8.00
C THR A 49 -7.17 12.29 -8.76
N TYR A 50 -6.97 11.17 -8.08
CA TYR A 50 -7.15 9.84 -8.64
C TYR A 50 -7.89 8.95 -7.64
N ASP A 51 -8.70 8.05 -8.19
CA ASP A 51 -9.59 7.17 -7.45
C ASP A 51 -9.17 5.73 -7.67
N PHE A 52 -9.08 4.94 -6.60
CA PHE A 52 -8.76 3.53 -6.72
C PHE A 52 -9.47 2.69 -5.65
N PRO A 53 -9.83 1.43 -5.97
CA PRO A 53 -10.33 0.50 -4.98
C PRO A 53 -9.19 0.01 -4.07
N PHE A 54 -9.55 -0.33 -2.85
CA PHE A 54 -8.64 -0.96 -1.90
C PHE A 54 -9.35 -2.07 -1.11
N VAL A 55 -8.54 -3.02 -0.65
CA VAL A 55 -8.92 -4.03 0.32
C VAL A 55 -7.88 -4.01 1.43
N SER A 56 -8.31 -3.82 2.67
CA SER A 56 -7.44 -3.88 3.84
C SER A 56 -7.91 -4.99 4.76
N ARG A 57 -7.00 -5.89 5.15
CA ARG A 57 -7.29 -6.91 6.16
C ARG A 57 -6.63 -6.54 7.47
N PHE A 58 -7.43 -6.50 8.52
CA PHE A 58 -7.00 -6.25 9.88
C PHE A 58 -7.08 -7.56 10.65
N HIS A 59 -5.98 -8.00 11.24
CA HIS A 59 -5.96 -9.16 12.11
C HIS A 59 -5.97 -8.68 13.56
N PHE A 60 -7.00 -9.07 14.28
CA PHE A 60 -7.19 -8.72 15.68
C PHE A 60 -6.90 -9.93 16.56
N ASN A 61 -6.24 -9.68 17.68
CA ASN A 61 -6.12 -10.65 18.74
C ASN A 61 -7.38 -10.67 19.63
N LEU A 62 -7.47 -11.62 20.57
CA LEU A 62 -8.59 -11.72 21.50
C LEU A 62 -8.82 -10.46 22.35
N SER A 63 -7.78 -9.64 22.60
CA SER A 63 -7.93 -8.37 23.33
C SER A 63 -8.50 -7.22 22.48
N GLY A 64 -8.87 -7.48 21.22
CA GLY A 64 -9.41 -6.46 20.32
C GLY A 64 -8.37 -5.52 19.73
N ARG A 65 -7.08 -5.90 19.75
CA ARG A 65 -5.99 -5.09 19.18
C ARG A 65 -5.58 -5.63 17.82
N VAL A 66 -5.42 -4.72 16.85
CA VAL A 66 -4.83 -5.04 15.55
C VAL A 66 -3.36 -5.35 15.74
N PHE A 67 -2.94 -6.59 15.44
CA PHE A 67 -1.54 -6.99 15.48
C PHE A 67 -0.91 -7.09 14.09
N LYS A 68 -1.74 -7.17 13.04
CA LYS A 68 -1.27 -7.20 11.64
C LYS A 68 -2.25 -6.46 10.74
N LEU A 69 -1.71 -5.69 9.80
CA LEU A 69 -2.43 -4.95 8.78
C LEU A 69 -1.91 -5.36 7.41
N GLU A 70 -2.79 -5.85 6.54
CA GLU A 70 -2.48 -6.16 5.14
C GLU A 70 -3.27 -5.23 4.21
N PRO A 71 -2.76 -4.01 3.93
CA PRO A 71 -3.40 -3.11 2.99
C PRO A 71 -3.01 -3.50 1.56
N ARG A 72 -4.01 -3.56 0.67
CA ARG A 72 -3.84 -3.72 -0.77
C ARG A 72 -4.60 -2.62 -1.49
N ALA A 73 -3.90 -1.84 -2.29
CA ALA A 73 -4.45 -0.76 -3.08
C ALA A 73 -4.14 -0.99 -4.55
N GLU A 74 -5.15 -1.01 -5.42
CA GLU A 74 -4.99 -1.17 -6.86
C GLU A 74 -4.63 0.17 -7.52
N LEU A 75 -3.50 0.75 -7.12
CA LEU A 75 -3.08 2.08 -7.55
C LEU A 75 -2.93 2.19 -9.06
N ALA A 76 -2.49 1.12 -9.74
CA ALA A 76 -2.35 1.13 -11.19
C ALA A 76 -3.63 1.60 -11.89
N SER A 77 -4.80 1.10 -11.45
CA SER A 77 -6.10 1.47 -12.02
C SER A 77 -6.38 2.98 -11.93
N GLY A 78 -6.19 3.58 -10.75
CA GLY A 78 -6.40 5.02 -10.57
C GLY A 78 -5.38 5.88 -11.32
N LEU A 79 -4.17 5.37 -11.54
CA LEU A 79 -3.15 6.08 -12.31
C LEU A 79 -3.40 6.03 -13.83
N PHE A 80 -3.94 4.92 -14.34
CA PHE A 80 -4.38 4.84 -15.74
C PHE A 80 -5.45 5.88 -16.06
N ASP A 81 -6.40 6.10 -15.15
CA ASP A 81 -7.44 7.11 -15.32
C ASP A 81 -6.88 8.55 -15.24
N LEU A 82 -5.79 8.74 -14.49
CA LEU A 82 -5.15 10.04 -14.29
C LEU A 82 -4.32 10.49 -15.48
N VAL A 83 -3.69 9.54 -16.17
CA VAL A 83 -2.71 9.80 -17.21
C VAL A 83 -3.31 9.43 -18.56
N VAL A 84 -3.82 10.45 -19.25
CA VAL A 84 -4.48 10.33 -20.57
C VAL A 84 -3.53 9.78 -21.65
N ASP A 85 -2.22 9.94 -21.47
CA ASP A 85 -1.18 9.45 -22.39
C ASP A 85 -0.63 8.08 -21.95
N PRO A 86 -0.82 7.01 -22.74
CA PRO A 86 -0.35 5.66 -22.40
C PRO A 86 1.15 5.57 -22.12
N PHE A 87 1.97 6.39 -22.79
CA PHE A 87 3.43 6.38 -22.59
C PHE A 87 3.82 6.96 -21.22
N SER A 88 3.15 8.03 -20.81
CA SER A 88 3.28 8.61 -19.48
C SER A 88 2.81 7.62 -18.41
N THR A 89 1.78 6.82 -18.67
CA THR A 89 1.33 5.79 -17.72
C THR A 89 2.34 4.67 -17.56
N VAL A 90 2.92 4.17 -18.65
CA VAL A 90 3.98 3.15 -18.61
C VAL A 90 5.21 3.66 -17.85
N ARG A 91 5.61 4.93 -18.07
CA ARG A 91 6.69 5.56 -17.30
C ARG A 91 6.35 5.66 -15.82
N MET A 92 5.12 6.04 -15.48
CA MET A 92 4.68 6.17 -14.09
C MET A 92 4.65 4.81 -13.37
N LEU A 93 4.16 3.76 -14.03
CA LEU A 93 4.15 2.41 -13.49
C LEU A 93 5.56 1.87 -13.31
N GLY A 94 6.44 2.03 -14.31
CA GLY A 94 7.86 1.64 -14.19
C GLY A 94 8.64 2.42 -13.14
N ALA A 95 8.18 3.63 -12.80
CA ALA A 95 8.75 4.47 -11.75
C ALA A 95 8.16 4.18 -10.35
N SER A 96 7.08 3.42 -10.26
CA SER A 96 6.37 3.18 -9.02
C SER A 96 6.97 2.04 -8.21
N LYS A 97 6.72 2.04 -6.89
CA LYS A 97 6.99 0.87 -6.02
C LYS A 97 5.86 -0.18 -6.06
N LEU A 98 5.12 -0.27 -7.17
CA LEU A 98 4.07 -1.27 -7.30
C LEU A 98 4.69 -2.66 -7.45
N THR A 99 4.01 -3.65 -6.88
CA THR A 99 4.30 -5.07 -7.14
C THR A 99 3.79 -5.48 -8.52
N ASP A 100 4.20 -6.66 -8.99
CA ASP A 100 3.82 -7.17 -10.32
C ASP A 100 2.29 -7.31 -10.52
N ASP A 101 1.53 -7.41 -9.43
CA ASP A 101 0.06 -7.39 -9.43
C ASP A 101 -0.55 -5.97 -9.40
N GLY A 102 0.27 -4.93 -9.60
CA GLY A 102 -0.15 -3.53 -9.65
C GLY A 102 -0.59 -2.94 -8.31
N CYS A 103 -0.32 -3.65 -7.21
CA CYS A 103 -0.67 -3.22 -5.86
C CYS A 103 0.48 -2.48 -5.17
N LEU A 104 0.12 -1.60 -4.23
CA LEU A 104 1.08 -1.09 -3.26
C LEU A 104 0.93 -1.87 -1.95
N HIS A 105 1.99 -2.58 -1.56
CA HIS A 105 2.11 -3.21 -0.26
C HIS A 105 2.80 -2.24 0.71
N ALA A 106 2.08 -1.77 1.72
CA ALA A 106 2.64 -0.82 2.70
C ALA A 106 3.71 -1.44 3.61
N TYR A 107 3.77 -2.77 3.69
CA TYR A 107 4.73 -3.53 4.49
C TYR A 107 5.28 -4.69 3.66
N SER A 108 6.61 -4.78 3.56
CA SER A 108 7.27 -5.97 3.02
C SER A 108 7.22 -7.07 4.07
N ALA A 109 7.19 -8.34 3.66
CA ALA A 109 7.19 -9.49 4.58
C ALA A 109 8.44 -9.55 5.50
N GLN A 110 9.42 -8.67 5.29
CA GLN A 110 10.65 -8.55 6.09
C GLN A 110 10.50 -7.68 7.35
N ASP A 111 9.40 -6.90 7.48
CA ASP A 111 9.16 -6.04 8.64
C ASP A 111 8.33 -6.73 9.75
N ALA A 112 8.14 -8.05 9.68
CA ALA A 112 7.55 -8.80 10.78
C ALA A 112 8.50 -8.73 11.99
N PRO A 113 8.07 -8.21 13.16
CA PRO A 113 8.91 -8.25 14.34
C PRO A 113 9.24 -9.71 14.65
N SER A 114 10.53 -10.03 14.66
CA SER A 114 11.06 -11.28 15.17
C SER A 114 10.44 -11.54 16.54
N ALA A 115 9.66 -12.62 16.64
CA ALA A 115 8.99 -13.06 17.86
C ALA A 115 10.05 -13.50 18.89
N ALA A 116 10.63 -12.53 19.59
CA ALA A 116 11.48 -12.74 20.75
C ALA A 116 11.48 -11.50 21.65
N SER A 117 10.31 -11.10 22.16
CA SER A 117 10.26 -10.22 23.33
C SER A 117 10.36 -11.10 24.59
N LYS A 118 11.53 -11.13 25.23
CA LYS A 118 11.68 -11.68 26.58
C LYS A 118 11.01 -10.74 27.59
N PRO A 119 10.37 -11.27 28.65
CA PRO A 119 9.73 -10.44 29.66
C PRO A 119 10.76 -9.58 30.40
N VAL A 120 10.45 -8.29 30.53
CA VAL A 120 11.22 -7.35 31.35
C VAL A 120 10.78 -7.56 32.80
N GLU A 121 11.66 -8.14 33.62
CA GLU A 121 11.51 -8.11 35.08
C GLU A 121 11.86 -6.71 35.58
N VAL A 122 10.91 -6.09 36.30
CA VAL A 122 11.11 -4.82 37.00
C VAL A 122 11.57 -5.15 38.42
N LEU A 123 12.76 -4.65 38.77
CA LEU A 123 13.32 -4.66 40.13
C LEU A 123 13.30 -3.24 40.68
#